data_AF-A0A7J4NW89-F1
#
_entry.id   AF-A0A7J4NW89-F1
#
_cell.length_a   1.000
_cell.length_b   1.000
_cell.length_c   1.000
_cell.angle_alpha   90.00
_cell.angle_beta   90.00
_cell.angle_gamma   90.00
#
_symmetry.space_group_name_H-M   'P 1'
#
loop_
_entity.id
_entity.type
_entity.pdbx_description
1 polymer ?
#
loop_
_entity_poly.entity_id
_entity_poly.type
_entity_poly.pdbx_seq_one_letter_code
_entity_poly.pdbx_strand_id
1 'polypeptide(L)'
;MADGPIPHPGDDVLNHGLACYNLYETLDVRTMALGALEPQFRSAFCEAVGHTKWNRPDYVEPGSHQEALQKDIAALFKQKTR
;
A
#
# COMPACT_ATOMS: atom_id res chain seq x y z
N MET A 1 -26.13 -6.18 -22.56
CA MET A 1 -26.10 -5.22 -21.44
C MET A 1 -25.37 -5.91 -20.32
N ALA A 2 -24.08 -5.61 -20.13
CA ALA A 2 -23.29 -6.19 -19.04
C ALA A 2 -23.02 -5.05 -18.04
N ASP A 3 -23.98 -4.84 -17.15
CA ASP A 3 -23.75 -4.09 -15.91
C ASP A 3 -23.12 -5.08 -14.92
N GLY A 4 -21.83 -5.35 -15.12
CA GLY A 4 -21.03 -5.99 -14.10
C GLY A 4 -20.70 -4.90 -13.08
N PRO A 5 -20.88 -5.12 -11.77
CA PRO A 5 -20.52 -4.11 -10.78
C PRO A 5 -19.05 -3.75 -11.01
N ILE A 6 -18.82 -2.48 -11.36
CA ILE A 6 -17.49 -1.92 -11.53
C ILE A 6 -16.84 -2.08 -10.15
N PRO A 7 -15.80 -2.94 -9.99
CA PRO A 7 -15.15 -3.07 -8.71
C PRO A 7 -14.51 -1.72 -8.41
N HIS A 8 -14.98 -1.05 -7.36
CA HIS A 8 -14.28 0.10 -6.82
C HIS A 8 -12.90 -0.40 -6.38
N PRO A 9 -11.79 0.20 -6.84
CA PRO A 9 -10.47 -0.18 -6.35
C PRO A 9 -10.41 0.11 -4.83
N GLY A 10 -10.57 -0.94 -4.03
CA GLY A 10 -10.62 -0.85 -2.57
C GLY A 10 -11.54 -1.86 -1.87
N ASP A 11 -12.45 -2.56 -2.59
CA ASP A 11 -13.45 -3.45 -1.95
C ASP A 11 -13.05 -4.94 -1.92
N ASP A 12 -11.99 -5.34 -2.65
CA ASP A 12 -11.46 -6.71 -2.61
C ASP A 12 -10.57 -6.92 -1.38
N VAL A 13 -11.23 -7.00 -0.22
CA VAL A 13 -10.70 -7.32 1.11
C VAL A 13 -10.08 -8.73 1.23
N LEU A 14 -9.83 -9.43 0.11
CA LEU A 14 -9.56 -10.87 0.14
C LEU A 14 -8.21 -11.33 -0.40
N ASN A 15 -7.30 -10.45 -0.87
CA ASN A 15 -5.94 -10.91 -1.24
C ASN A 15 -4.76 -9.96 -0.94
N HIS A 16 -4.99 -8.78 -0.35
CA HIS A 16 -3.93 -7.80 -0.04
C HIS A 16 -3.79 -7.52 1.47
N GLY A 17 -3.65 -8.56 2.29
CA GLY A 17 -3.65 -8.44 3.75
C GLY A 17 -2.47 -7.66 4.37
N LEU A 18 -1.45 -7.30 3.59
CA LEU A 18 -0.27 -6.57 4.06
C LEU A 18 -0.10 -5.26 3.29
N ALA A 19 0.13 -4.18 4.03
CA ALA A 19 0.41 -2.87 3.47
C ALA A 19 1.64 -2.87 2.53
N CYS A 20 2.57 -3.77 2.78
CA CYS A 20 3.80 -3.95 2.01
C CYS A 20 3.60 -4.70 0.69
N TYR A 21 2.43 -5.29 0.48
CA TYR A 21 2.08 -6.09 -0.70
C TYR A 21 0.67 -5.72 -1.20
N ASN A 22 0.52 -4.46 -1.61
CA ASN A 22 -0.76 -3.92 -2.05
C ASN A 22 -0.61 -2.92 -3.20
N LEU A 23 -1.72 -2.68 -3.89
CA LEU A 23 -1.90 -1.71 -4.95
C LEU A 23 -2.42 -0.40 -4.36
N TYR A 24 -1.74 0.70 -4.66
CA TYR A 24 -2.08 2.03 -4.18
C TYR A 24 -2.39 2.97 -5.34
N GLU A 25 -3.48 3.71 -5.23
CA GLU A 25 -3.78 4.77 -6.17
C GLU A 25 -2.92 6.01 -5.92
N THR A 26 -2.36 6.55 -7.00
CA THR A 26 -1.56 7.77 -7.02
C THR A 26 -2.39 8.97 -7.47
N LEU A 27 -1.83 10.17 -7.34
CA LEU A 27 -2.53 11.41 -7.70
C LEU A 27 -2.97 11.46 -9.17
N ASP A 28 -2.24 10.82 -10.09
CA ASP A 28 -2.57 10.77 -11.53
C ASP A 28 -3.65 9.73 -11.87
N VAL A 29 -4.39 9.22 -10.86
CA VAL A 29 -5.37 8.13 -11.04
C VAL A 29 -4.71 6.88 -11.63
N ARG A 30 -3.41 6.69 -11.37
CA ARG A 30 -2.66 5.48 -11.72
C ARG A 30 -2.46 4.62 -10.49
N THR A 31 -2.40 3.31 -10.71
CA THR A 31 -2.11 2.34 -9.65
C THR A 31 -0.62 2.02 -9.58
N MET A 32 -0.06 2.05 -8.37
CA MET A 32 1.32 1.66 -8.08
C MET A 32 1.33 0.42 -7.17
N ALA A 33 2.03 -0.62 -7.58
CA ALA A 33 2.22 -1.81 -6.76
C ALA A 33 3.38 -1.61 -5.79
N LEU A 34 3.13 -1.84 -4.49
CA LEU A 34 4.15 -1.90 -3.46
C LEU A 34 4.40 -3.36 -3.10
N GLY A 35 5.64 -3.83 -3.24
CA GLY A 35 6.08 -5.20 -2.95
C GLY A 35 7.26 -5.25 -1.98
N ALA A 36 7.20 -4.49 -0.90
CA ALA A 36 8.27 -4.31 0.08
C ALA A 36 8.26 -5.39 1.19
N LEU A 37 8.19 -6.66 0.79
CA LEU A 37 8.19 -7.82 1.71
C LEU A 37 9.57 -8.09 2.30
N GLU A 38 10.62 -7.85 1.51
CA GLU A 38 12.01 -8.05 1.93
C GLU A 38 12.52 -6.83 2.72
N PRO A 39 13.30 -7.03 3.78
CA PRO A 39 13.76 -5.95 4.67
C PRO A 39 14.59 -4.88 3.95
N GLN A 40 15.34 -5.27 2.91
CA GLN A 40 16.11 -4.32 2.09
C GLN A 40 15.21 -3.38 1.28
N PHE A 41 14.19 -3.91 0.60
CA PHE A 41 13.24 -3.11 -0.17
C PHE A 41 12.38 -2.25 0.72
N ARG A 42 12.01 -2.79 1.88
CA ARG A 42 11.30 -2.03 2.89
C ARG A 42 12.11 -0.85 3.40
N SER A 43 13.36 -1.08 3.80
CA SER A 43 14.22 0.00 4.29
C SER A 43 14.36 1.08 3.22
N ALA A 44 14.67 0.67 1.99
CA ALA A 44 14.75 1.57 0.85
C ALA A 44 13.45 2.35 0.60
N PHE A 45 12.28 1.70 0.69
CA PHE A 45 10.99 2.37 0.58
C PHE A 45 10.77 3.38 1.71
N CYS A 46 10.99 2.97 2.96
CA CYS A 46 10.84 3.82 4.14
C CYS A 46 11.77 5.05 4.07
N GLU A 47 12.99 4.88 3.57
CA GLU A 47 13.93 5.97 3.34
C GLU A 47 13.49 6.87 2.17
N ALA A 48 13.07 6.29 1.05
CA ALA A 48 12.63 7.03 -0.14
C ALA A 48 11.40 7.90 0.13
N VAL A 49 10.47 7.43 0.98
CA VAL A 49 9.28 8.18 1.36
C VAL A 49 9.50 9.06 2.60
N GLY A 50 10.67 9.00 3.24
CA GLY A 50 11.00 9.76 4.44
C GLY A 50 10.32 9.26 5.73
N HIS A 51 9.79 8.04 5.72
CA HIS A 51 9.13 7.40 6.88
C HIS A 51 9.95 6.22 7.41
N THR A 52 11.19 6.47 7.85
CA THR A 52 12.05 5.44 8.49
C THR A 52 11.41 4.79 9.72
N LYS A 53 10.47 5.47 10.38
CA LYS A 53 9.65 4.92 11.47
C LYS A 53 8.86 3.67 11.09
N TRP A 54 8.57 3.48 9.79
CA TRP A 54 7.91 2.30 9.25
C TRP A 54 8.85 1.12 9.04
N ASN A 55 10.14 1.20 9.40
CA ASN A 55 11.09 0.08 9.29
C ASN A 55 11.20 -0.71 10.61
N ARG A 56 10.16 -1.48 10.95
CA ARG A 56 9.97 -2.32 12.15
C ARG A 56 9.51 -3.75 11.87
N PRO A 57 10.03 -4.84 12.46
CA PRO A 57 9.69 -6.22 12.08
C PRO A 57 8.18 -6.50 11.83
N ASP A 58 7.28 -5.84 12.56
CA ASP A 58 5.81 -5.90 12.39
C ASP A 58 5.21 -5.42 11.04
N TYR A 59 5.97 -4.78 10.13
CA TYR A 59 5.44 -4.36 8.81
C TYR A 59 4.71 -5.48 8.09
N VAL A 60 5.32 -6.66 8.11
CA VAL A 60 4.95 -7.79 7.27
C VAL A 60 4.08 -8.76 8.07
N GLU A 61 3.81 -8.43 9.33
CA GLU A 61 2.95 -9.21 10.21
C GLU A 61 1.49 -8.79 9.99
N PRO A 62 0.58 -9.73 9.72
CA PRO A 62 -0.84 -9.42 9.62
C PRO A 62 -1.39 -8.94 10.97
N GLY A 63 -2.22 -7.91 10.95
CA GLY A 63 -2.83 -7.35 12.16
C GLY A 63 -3.54 -6.03 11.89
N SER A 64 -4.23 -5.49 12.91
CA SER A 64 -5.00 -4.24 12.80
C SER A 64 -4.12 -3.01 12.45
N HIS A 65 -2.81 -3.08 12.72
CA HIS A 65 -1.87 -2.04 12.29
C HIS A 65 -1.70 -1.96 10.77
N GLN A 66 -1.97 -3.05 10.05
CA GLN A 66 -1.92 -3.08 8.59
C GLN A 66 -2.93 -2.14 7.95
N GLU A 67 -4.14 -2.03 8.50
CA GLU A 67 -5.16 -1.12 7.98
C GLU A 67 -4.74 0.34 8.11
N ALA A 68 -4.18 0.71 9.27
CA ALA A 68 -3.66 2.05 9.50
C ALA A 68 -2.48 2.35 8.56
N LEU A 69 -1.56 1.38 8.41
CA LEU A 69 -0.40 1.51 7.56
C LEU A 69 -0.78 1.62 6.08
N GLN A 70 -1.74 0.82 5.61
CA GLN A 70 -2.29 0.92 4.26
C GLN A 70 -2.86 2.31 3.99
N LYS A 71 -3.64 2.87 4.93
CA LYS A 71 -4.18 4.22 4.78
C LYS A 71 -3.09 5.29 4.70
N ASP A 72 -2.06 5.19 5.54
CA ASP A 72 -0.94 6.15 5.55
C ASP A 72 -0.13 6.07 4.24
N ILE A 73 0.16 4.85 3.77
CA ILE A 73 0.84 4.61 2.49
C ILE A 73 -0.02 5.10 1.31
N ALA A 74 -1.33 4.79 1.30
CA ALA A 74 -2.25 5.27 0.28
C ALA A 74 -2.30 6.80 0.24
N ALA A 75 -2.36 7.46 1.40
CA ALA A 75 -2.32 8.92 1.49
C ALA A 75 -0.99 9.50 0.99
N LEU A 76 0.12 8.79 1.19
CA LEU A 76 1.43 9.18 0.67
C LEU A 76 1.48 9.09 -0.86
N PHE A 77 1.00 7.98 -1.44
CA PHE A 77 0.90 7.82 -2.89
C PHE A 77 -0.07 8.83 -3.53
N LYS A 78 -1.17 9.18 -2.86
CA LYS A 78 -2.09 10.23 -3.32
C LYS A 78 -1.49 11.65 -3.31
N GLN A 79 -0.37 11.86 -2.63
CA GLN A 79 0.34 13.15 -2.64
C GLN A 79 1.47 13.20 -3.67
N LYS A 80 1.76 12.08 -4.35
CA LYS A 80 2.86 11.97 -5.30
C LYS A 80 2.33 11.55 -6.66
N THR A 81 2.80 12.22 -7.70
CA THR A 81 2.68 11.78 -9.09
C THR A 81 3.80 10.79 -9.40
N ARG A 82 3.48 9.75 -10.19
CA ARG A 82 4.43 8.69 -10.58
C ARG A 82 5.52 9.22 -11.52
#